data_AF-A0A3D0DCD0-F1
#
_entry.id   AF-A0A3D0DCD0-F1
#
_cell.length_a   1.000
_cell.length_b   1.000
_cell.length_c   1.000
_cell.angle_alpha   90.00
_cell.angle_beta   90.00
_cell.angle_gamma   90.00
#
_symmetry.space_group_name_H-M   'P 1'
#
loop_
_entity.id
_entity.type
_entity.pdbx_description
1 polymer ?
#
loop_
_entity_poly.entity_id
_entity_poly.type
_entity_poly.pdbx_seq_one_letter_code
_entity_poly.pdbx_strand_id
1 'polypeptide(L)'
;MKKVYGILIAMAIPAILFAQQAKYVPEKRTGIIEELIRNADSAQAVEDSITSAIRAQNPEDSEYKVIRFDIGKLKRPTSLDDFKTQFHFPPLGQYRTGTCWCFSATSFLETEAARQSGCKVKLSEMYTVYHEYLEKARHFVRSRGNYWNG
;
A
#
# COMPACT_ATOMS: atom_id res chain seq x y z
N MET A 1 46.36 26.73 2.02
CA MET A 1 45.56 26.09 0.94
C MET A 1 45.69 24.56 0.88
N LYS A 2 46.87 23.93 1.10
CA LYS A 2 47.02 22.46 1.05
C LYS A 2 46.25 21.66 2.13
N LYS A 3 46.03 22.22 3.33
CA LYS A 3 45.29 21.54 4.44
C LYS A 3 43.77 21.40 4.20
N VAL A 4 43.17 22.30 3.41
CA VAL A 4 41.72 22.28 3.13
C VAL A 4 41.38 21.21 2.09
N TYR A 5 42.24 21.01 1.09
CA TYR A 5 42.07 19.96 0.07
C TYR A 5 42.20 18.54 0.66
N GLY A 6 43.08 18.33 1.65
CA GLY A 6 43.23 17.03 2.31
C GLY A 6 41.98 16.60 3.10
N ILE A 7 41.27 17.54 3.72
CA ILE A 7 40.02 17.26 4.46
C ILE A 7 38.88 16.99 3.49
N LEU A 8 38.80 17.70 2.35
CA LEU A 8 37.79 17.45 1.32
C LEU A 8 37.96 16.07 0.67
N ILE A 9 39.20 15.62 0.45
CA ILE A 9 39.48 14.27 -0.07
C ILE A 9 39.12 13.20 0.98
N ALA A 10 39.43 13.42 2.26
CA ALA A 10 39.11 12.49 3.35
C ALA A 10 37.60 12.35 3.63
N MET A 11 36.78 13.34 3.29
CA MET A 11 35.30 13.26 3.39
C MET A 11 34.63 12.67 2.14
N ALA A 12 35.26 12.77 0.96
CA ALA A 12 34.72 12.21 -0.27
C ALA A 12 34.85 10.67 -0.34
N ILE A 13 35.95 10.11 0.18
CA ILE A 13 36.23 8.66 0.12
C ILE A 13 35.19 7.81 0.89
N PRO A 14 34.76 8.17 2.13
CA PRO A 14 33.72 7.44 2.85
C PRO A 14 32.34 7.47 2.17
N ALA A 15 31.99 8.58 1.51
CA ALA A 15 30.71 8.71 0.81
C ALA A 15 30.63 7.81 -0.44
N ILE A 16 31.76 7.65 -1.15
CA ILE A 16 31.88 6.75 -2.30
C ILE A 16 31.81 5.28 -1.83
N LEU A 17 32.40 4.94 -0.67
CA LEU A 17 32.32 3.60 -0.07
C LEU A 17 30.90 3.23 0.40
N PHE A 18 30.13 4.18 0.94
CA PHE A 18 28.74 3.96 1.33
C PHE A 18 27.81 3.74 0.11
N ALA A 19 28.04 4.44 -1.00
CA ALA A 19 27.29 4.25 -2.23
C ALA A 19 27.49 2.85 -2.85
N GLN A 20 28.63 2.20 -2.58
CA GLN A 20 28.93 0.85 -3.07
C GLN A 20 28.18 -0.27 -2.34
N GLN A 21 27.41 0.04 -1.28
CA GLN A 21 26.66 -0.95 -0.51
C GLN A 21 25.21 -1.15 -0.99
N ALA A 22 24.81 -0.49 -2.09
CA ALA A 22 23.53 -0.76 -2.74
C ALA A 22 23.55 -2.16 -3.40
N LYS A 23 23.04 -3.16 -2.69
CA LYS A 23 22.83 -4.50 -3.26
C LYS A 23 21.67 -4.46 -4.25
N TYR A 24 21.98 -4.66 -5.53
CA TYR A 24 20.98 -4.96 -6.54
C TYR A 24 20.34 -6.31 -6.22
N VAL A 25 19.08 -6.30 -5.78
CA VAL A 25 18.26 -7.50 -5.63
C VAL A 25 17.33 -7.55 -6.85
N PRO A 26 17.48 -8.51 -7.78
CA PRO A 26 16.58 -8.60 -8.90
C PRO A 26 15.17 -8.90 -8.39
N GLU A 27 14.21 -8.04 -8.74
CA GLU A 27 12.80 -8.25 -8.46
C GLU A 27 12.34 -9.51 -9.21
N LYS A 28 11.94 -10.57 -8.50
CA LYS A 28 11.35 -11.77 -9.12
C LYS A 28 9.93 -11.44 -9.57
N ARG A 29 9.79 -10.74 -10.69
CA ARG A 29 8.51 -10.61 -11.39
C ARG A 29 8.24 -11.92 -12.13
N THR A 30 7.27 -12.68 -11.66
CA THR A 30 6.75 -13.84 -12.41
C THR A 30 6.05 -13.32 -13.67
N GLY A 31 6.16 -13.99 -14.82
CA GLY A 31 5.55 -13.52 -16.09
C GLY A 31 4.04 -13.27 -16.01
N ILE A 32 3.34 -13.96 -15.10
CA ILE A 32 1.92 -13.72 -14.81
C ILE A 32 1.70 -12.27 -14.32
N ILE A 33 2.56 -11.73 -13.45
CA ILE A 33 2.43 -10.36 -12.94
C ILE A 33 2.59 -9.34 -14.07
N GLU A 34 3.51 -9.58 -15.00
CA GLU A 34 3.72 -8.70 -16.16
C GLU A 34 2.54 -8.71 -17.14
N GLU A 35 1.97 -9.88 -17.39
CA GLU A 35 0.77 -10.02 -18.21
C GLU A 35 -0.42 -9.29 -17.58
N LEU A 36 -0.58 -9.42 -16.25
CA LEU A 36 -1.64 -8.73 -15.52
C LEU A 36 -1.50 -7.21 -15.53
N ILE A 37 -0.27 -6.70 -15.44
CA ILE A 37 0.02 -5.26 -15.55
C ILE A 37 -0.31 -4.78 -16.97
N ARG A 38 0.15 -5.49 -18.00
CA ARG A 38 -0.12 -5.14 -19.40
C ARG A 38 -1.62 -5.07 -19.71
N ASN A 39 -2.38 -6.04 -19.20
CA ASN A 39 -3.83 -6.07 -19.38
C ASN A 39 -4.50 -4.90 -18.64
N ALA A 40 -4.04 -4.57 -17.43
CA ALA A 40 -4.52 -3.41 -16.67
C ALA A 40 -4.20 -2.09 -17.40
N ASP A 41 -2.98 -1.91 -17.91
CA ASP A 41 -2.57 -0.71 -18.63
C ASP A 41 -3.39 -0.51 -19.91
N SER A 42 -3.69 -1.60 -20.63
CA SER A 42 -4.53 -1.54 -21.83
C SER A 42 -5.98 -1.12 -21.54
N ALA A 43 -6.55 -1.60 -20.43
CA ALA A 43 -7.89 -1.21 -19.99
C ALA A 43 -7.92 0.25 -19.51
N GLN A 44 -6.89 0.67 -18.77
CA GLN A 44 -6.75 2.05 -18.30
C GLN A 44 -6.65 3.04 -19.46
N ALA A 45 -5.89 2.72 -20.51
CA ALA A 45 -5.78 3.57 -21.69
C ALA A 45 -7.14 3.79 -22.39
N VAL A 46 -8.00 2.78 -22.41
CA VAL A 46 -9.36 2.90 -22.93
C VAL A 46 -10.20 3.81 -22.03
N GLU A 47 -10.17 3.61 -20.71
CA GLU A 47 -10.90 4.45 -19.75
C GLU A 47 -10.45 5.92 -19.77
N ASP A 48 -9.16 6.15 -19.87
CA ASP A 48 -8.57 7.49 -19.94
C ASP A 48 -9.02 8.20 -21.23
N SER A 49 -9.10 7.47 -22.35
CA SER A 49 -9.62 8.01 -23.61
C SER A 49 -11.09 8.44 -23.49
N ILE A 50 -11.92 7.61 -22.85
CA ILE A 50 -13.34 7.91 -22.61
C ILE A 50 -13.49 9.09 -21.65
N THR A 51 -12.70 9.12 -20.58
CA THR A 51 -12.69 10.20 -19.59
C THR A 51 -12.27 11.52 -20.22
N SER A 52 -11.27 11.51 -21.10
CA SER A 52 -10.84 12.69 -21.83
C SER A 52 -11.93 13.22 -22.78
N ALA A 53 -12.66 12.33 -23.44
CA ALA A 53 -13.79 12.68 -24.31
C ALA A 53 -14.96 13.29 -23.50
N ILE A 54 -15.28 12.72 -22.34
CA ILE A 54 -16.33 13.24 -21.44
C ILE A 54 -15.95 14.63 -20.91
N ARG A 55 -14.68 14.82 -20.50
CA ARG A 55 -14.16 16.12 -20.04
C ARG A 55 -14.14 17.16 -21.16
N ALA A 56 -13.82 16.76 -22.39
CA ALA A 56 -13.90 17.64 -23.56
C ALA A 56 -15.34 18.05 -23.92
N GLN A 57 -16.33 17.20 -23.63
CA GLN A 57 -17.75 17.48 -23.86
C GLN A 57 -18.40 18.34 -22.77
N ASN A 58 -17.96 18.20 -21.51
CA ASN A 58 -18.48 18.98 -20.37
C ASN A 58 -17.32 19.67 -19.61
N PRO A 59 -16.89 20.86 -20.04
CA PRO A 59 -15.81 21.62 -19.40
C PRO A 59 -16.25 22.35 -18.12
N GLU A 60 -17.21 21.81 -17.35
CA GLU A 60 -17.60 22.38 -16.06
C GLU A 60 -16.50 22.17 -15.01
N ASP A 61 -15.52 23.05 -15.01
CA ASP A 61 -14.70 23.34 -13.83
C ASP A 61 -15.54 24.18 -12.86
N SER A 62 -16.53 23.57 -12.22
CA SER A 62 -17.18 24.21 -11.07
C SER A 62 -16.20 24.20 -9.90
N GLU A 63 -15.81 25.38 -9.41
CA GLU A 63 -14.99 25.50 -8.20
C GLU A 63 -15.80 25.02 -6.99
N TYR A 64 -15.69 23.74 -6.68
CA TYR A 64 -16.24 23.19 -5.44
C TYR A 64 -15.22 23.38 -4.30
N LYS A 65 -15.66 23.95 -3.18
CA LYS A 65 -14.84 24.04 -1.98
C LYS A 65 -14.72 22.65 -1.35
N VAL A 66 -13.59 21.99 -1.56
CA VAL A 66 -13.21 20.78 -0.81
C VAL A 66 -12.39 21.14 0.41
N ILE A 67 -12.76 20.58 1.55
CA ILE A 67 -11.89 20.53 2.72
C ILE A 67 -10.80 19.50 2.40
N ARG A 68 -9.56 19.98 2.23
CA ARG A 68 -8.39 19.11 2.14
C ARG A 68 -7.49 19.32 3.35
N PHE A 69 -6.85 18.24 3.78
CA PHE A 69 -5.86 18.31 4.85
C PHE A 69 -4.58 18.99 4.32
N ASP A 70 -4.12 20.05 4.99
CA ASP A 70 -2.88 20.74 4.66
C ASP A 70 -1.68 19.96 5.23
N ILE A 71 -1.02 19.20 4.35
CA ILE A 71 0.20 18.44 4.66
C ILE A 71 1.48 19.27 4.55
N GLY A 72 1.42 20.54 4.12
CA GLY A 72 2.61 21.33 3.76
C GLY A 72 3.59 21.57 4.92
N LYS A 73 3.10 21.55 6.16
CA LYS A 73 3.91 21.72 7.38
C LYS A 73 4.41 20.41 7.98
N LEU A 74 4.03 19.26 7.41
CA LEU A 74 4.39 17.96 7.97
C LEU A 74 5.80 17.56 7.51
N LYS A 75 6.74 17.41 8.46
CA LYS A 75 8.04 16.82 8.17
C LYS A 75 7.85 15.33 7.87
N ARG A 76 7.99 14.93 6.60
CA ARG A 76 7.89 13.54 6.17
C ARG A 76 9.03 12.73 6.83
N PRO A 77 8.72 11.63 7.54
CA PRO A 77 9.73 10.70 8.01
C PRO A 77 10.49 10.11 6.83
N THR A 78 11.81 10.03 6.93
CA THR A 78 12.68 9.61 5.81
C THR A 78 13.16 8.18 5.99
N SER A 79 13.25 7.69 7.24
CA SER A 79 13.74 6.35 7.56
C SER A 79 12.75 5.55 8.40
N LEU A 80 12.97 4.23 8.45
CA LEU A 80 12.21 3.32 9.31
C LEU A 80 12.48 3.58 10.80
N ASP A 81 13.63 4.16 11.14
CA ASP A 81 14.04 4.48 12.51
C ASP A 81 13.21 5.60 13.13
N ASP A 82 12.56 6.43 12.30
CA ASP A 82 11.62 7.46 12.75
C ASP A 82 10.32 6.84 13.33
N PHE A 83 10.09 5.54 13.11
CA PHE A 83 8.88 4.84 13.55
C PHE A 83 9.15 3.89 14.71
N LYS A 84 8.22 3.85 15.66
CA LYS A 84 8.22 2.86 16.74
C LYS A 84 7.60 1.55 16.26
N THR A 85 8.42 0.65 15.74
CA THR A 85 7.98 -0.67 15.28
C THR A 85 7.41 -1.49 16.44
N GLN A 86 6.26 -2.12 16.19
CA GLN A 86 5.67 -3.13 17.07
C GLN A 86 5.87 -4.52 16.48
N PHE A 87 5.66 -5.55 17.31
CA PHE A 87 5.69 -6.92 16.83
C PHE A 87 4.67 -7.12 15.71
N HIS A 88 5.09 -7.71 14.59
CA HIS A 88 4.22 -8.21 13.54
C HIS A 88 4.85 -9.45 12.91
N PHE A 89 4.04 -10.31 12.30
CA PHE A 89 4.55 -11.41 11.48
C PHE A 89 5.06 -10.89 10.12
N PRO A 90 5.91 -11.66 9.41
CA PRO A 90 6.31 -11.29 8.05
C PRO A 90 5.09 -11.05 7.16
N PRO A 91 5.13 -9.99 6.32
CA PRO A 91 3.98 -9.64 5.50
C PRO A 91 3.68 -10.76 4.50
N LEU A 92 2.42 -11.18 4.47
CA LEU A 92 1.88 -12.13 3.49
C LEU A 92 1.23 -11.36 2.34
N GLY A 93 1.42 -11.85 1.11
CA GLY A 93 0.78 -11.27 -0.07
C GLY A 93 -0.71 -11.63 -0.13
N GLN A 94 -1.59 -10.64 -0.18
CA GLN A 94 -3.03 -10.84 -0.42
C GLN A 94 -3.37 -11.18 -1.88
N TYR A 95 -2.44 -10.91 -2.81
CA TYR A 95 -2.63 -11.04 -4.26
C TYR A 95 -3.93 -10.37 -4.75
N ARG A 96 -4.57 -10.91 -5.79
CA ARG A 96 -5.75 -10.32 -6.45
C ARG A 96 -7.08 -10.76 -5.80
N THR A 97 -7.16 -10.73 -4.47
CA THR A 97 -8.36 -11.18 -3.73
C THR A 97 -9.23 -10.04 -3.20
N GLY A 98 -8.73 -8.80 -3.18
CA GLY A 98 -9.46 -7.65 -2.62
C GLY A 98 -9.65 -7.71 -1.10
N THR A 99 -8.80 -8.44 -0.37
CA THR A 99 -8.95 -8.73 1.06
C THR A 99 -8.05 -7.90 1.98
N CYS A 100 -7.52 -6.75 1.52
CA CYS A 100 -6.60 -5.89 2.29
C CYS A 100 -7.12 -5.50 3.67
N TRP A 101 -8.43 -5.27 3.78
CA TRP A 101 -9.13 -4.95 5.01
C TRP A 101 -8.97 -6.07 6.06
N CYS A 102 -8.98 -7.34 5.64
CA CYS A 102 -8.82 -8.47 6.54
C CYS A 102 -7.35 -8.62 6.98
N PHE A 103 -6.40 -8.47 6.05
CA PHE A 103 -4.97 -8.59 6.34
C PHE A 103 -4.48 -7.47 7.30
N SER A 104 -4.96 -6.25 7.11
CA SER A 104 -4.66 -5.12 8.00
C SER A 104 -5.26 -5.30 9.40
N ALA A 105 -6.54 -5.69 9.49
CA ALA A 105 -7.18 -5.94 10.77
C ALA A 105 -6.56 -7.14 11.52
N THR A 106 -6.27 -8.22 10.81
CA THR A 106 -5.68 -9.43 11.40
C THR A 106 -4.28 -9.16 11.93
N SER A 107 -3.43 -8.47 11.17
CA SER A 107 -2.08 -8.14 11.64
C SER A 107 -2.10 -7.26 12.89
N PHE A 108 -3.04 -6.30 12.97
CA PHE A 108 -3.24 -5.50 14.18
C PHE A 108 -3.68 -6.35 15.39
N LEU A 109 -4.62 -7.28 15.20
CA LEU A 109 -5.07 -8.17 16.27
C LEU A 109 -3.96 -9.10 16.76
N GLU A 110 -3.13 -9.62 15.86
CA GLU A 110 -1.95 -10.43 16.21
C GLU A 110 -0.93 -9.64 17.03
N THR A 111 -0.68 -8.37 16.65
CA THR A 111 0.16 -7.45 17.41
C THR A 111 -0.40 -7.19 18.81
N GLU A 112 -1.70 -6.91 18.92
CA GLU A 112 -2.34 -6.62 20.20
C GLU A 112 -2.42 -7.85 21.10
N ALA A 113 -2.68 -9.04 20.54
CA ALA A 113 -2.62 -10.30 21.28
C ALA A 113 -1.22 -10.50 21.90
N ALA A 114 -0.16 -10.27 21.12
CA ALA A 114 1.21 -10.35 21.63
C ALA A 114 1.51 -9.27 22.67
N ARG A 115 1.00 -8.04 22.50
CA ARG A 115 1.22 -6.92 23.43
C ARG A 115 0.54 -7.13 24.78
N GLN A 116 -0.69 -7.64 24.78
CA GLN A 116 -1.51 -7.76 26.00
C GLN A 116 -1.28 -9.09 26.73
N SER A 117 -1.17 -10.20 26.00
CA SER A 117 -1.06 -11.54 26.60
C SER A 117 0.36 -12.12 26.58
N GLY A 118 1.27 -11.52 25.80
CA GLY A 118 2.60 -12.09 25.53
C GLY A 118 2.58 -13.28 24.55
N CYS A 119 1.41 -13.77 24.17
CA CYS A 119 1.26 -14.91 23.27
C CYS A 119 1.28 -14.46 21.80
N LYS A 120 2.21 -15.01 21.02
CA LYS A 120 2.28 -14.80 19.58
C LYS A 120 1.42 -15.84 18.88
N VAL A 121 0.22 -15.44 18.47
CA VAL A 121 -0.71 -16.28 17.70
C VAL A 121 -0.70 -15.87 16.24
N LYS A 122 -0.62 -16.82 15.32
CA LYS A 122 -0.86 -16.56 13.90
C LYS A 122 -2.29 -16.92 13.57
N LEU A 123 -3.08 -15.93 13.19
CA LEU A 123 -4.45 -16.08 12.75
C LEU A 123 -4.48 -16.28 11.23
N SER A 124 -5.49 -17.01 10.76
CA SER A 124 -5.76 -17.16 9.33
C SER A 124 -6.64 -16.01 8.86
N GLU A 125 -6.10 -15.14 8.02
CA GLU A 125 -6.82 -14.03 7.39
C GLU A 125 -8.01 -14.56 6.57
N MET A 126 -7.83 -15.74 5.95
CA MET A 126 -8.85 -16.36 5.12
C MET A 126 -10.04 -16.92 5.90
N TYR A 127 -9.88 -17.19 7.20
CA TYR A 127 -10.99 -17.64 8.05
C TYR A 127 -12.08 -16.56 8.13
N THR A 128 -11.69 -15.32 8.44
CA THR A 128 -12.61 -14.17 8.49
C THR A 128 -13.23 -13.89 7.13
N VAL A 129 -12.43 -13.92 6.05
CA VAL A 129 -12.91 -13.70 4.68
C VAL A 129 -13.97 -14.72 4.28
N TYR A 130 -13.75 -16.00 4.61
CA TYR A 130 -14.71 -17.06 4.32
C TYR A 130 -16.07 -16.79 5.00
N HIS A 131 -16.05 -16.48 6.29
CA HIS A 131 -17.27 -16.20 7.04
C HIS A 131 -17.98 -14.93 6.56
N GLU A 132 -17.23 -13.89 6.20
CA GLU A 132 -17.79 -12.67 5.62
C GLU A 132 -18.55 -12.97 4.31
N TYR A 133 -17.99 -13.81 3.43
CA TYR A 133 -18.69 -14.20 2.20
C TYR A 133 -19.95 -15.03 2.48
N LEU A 134 -19.93 -15.91 3.48
CA LEU A 134 -21.12 -16.64 3.89
C LEU A 134 -22.21 -15.69 4.40
N GLU A 135 -21.86 -14.71 5.23
CA GLU A 135 -22.83 -13.74 5.76
C GLU A 135 -23.37 -12.81 4.67
N LYS A 136 -22.54 -12.39 3.71
CA LYS A 136 -23.01 -11.67 2.52
C LYS A 136 -24.00 -12.49 1.71
N ALA A 137 -23.73 -13.77 1.48
CA ALA A 137 -24.64 -14.65 0.75
C ALA A 137 -25.97 -14.84 1.51
N ARG A 138 -25.91 -15.09 2.83
CA ARG A 138 -27.11 -15.19 3.68
C ARG A 138 -27.92 -13.89 3.65
N HIS A 139 -27.24 -12.75 3.78
CA HIS A 139 -27.88 -11.44 3.74
C HIS A 139 -28.54 -11.18 2.39
N PHE A 140 -27.90 -11.53 1.28
CA PHE A 140 -28.47 -11.41 -0.06
C PHE A 140 -29.76 -12.22 -0.20
N VAL A 141 -29.78 -13.47 0.27
CA VAL A 141 -30.98 -14.31 0.26
C VAL A 141 -32.08 -13.73 1.14
N ARG A 142 -31.74 -13.25 2.35
CA ARG A 142 -32.70 -12.65 3.30
C ARG A 142 -33.32 -11.36 2.78
N SER A 143 -32.52 -10.49 2.17
CA SER A 143 -32.96 -9.22 1.58
C SER A 143 -33.62 -9.40 0.21
N ARG A 144 -33.58 -10.62 -0.35
CA ARG A 144 -33.96 -10.91 -1.75
C ARG A 144 -33.25 -9.99 -2.75
N GLY A 145 -31.99 -9.66 -2.47
CA GLY A 145 -31.19 -8.74 -3.26
C GLY A 145 -31.42 -7.25 -3.00
N ASN A 146 -32.32 -6.85 -2.09
CA ASN A 146 -32.54 -5.45 -1.73
C ASN A 146 -31.50 -4.96 -0.71
N TYR A 147 -30.23 -4.85 -1.13
CA TYR A 147 -29.13 -4.38 -0.28
C TYR A 147 -29.03 -2.84 -0.23
N TRP A 148 -29.59 -2.13 -1.22
CA TRP A 148 -29.39 -0.69 -1.41
C TRP A 148 -30.58 0.17 -0.96
N ASN A 149 -31.79 -0.40 -0.84
CA ASN A 149 -32.99 0.33 -0.48
C ASN A 149 -33.12 0.39 1.06
N GLY A 150 -32.32 1.27 1.68
CA GLY A 150 -32.45 1.68 3.08
C GLY A 150 -32.96 3.11 3.17
#